data_AF-A0A924KMR1-F1
#
_entry.id   AF-A0A924KMR1-F1
#
_cell.length_a   1.000
_cell.length_b   1.000
_cell.length_c   1.000
_cell.angle_alpha   90.00
_cell.angle_beta   90.00
_cell.angle_gamma   90.00
#
_symmetry.space_group_name_H-M   'P 1'
#
loop_
_entity.id
_entity.type
_entity.pdbx_description
1 polymer ?
#
loop_
_entity_poly.entity_id
_entity_poly.type
_entity_poly.pdbx_seq_one_letter_code
_entity_poly.pdbx_strand_id
1 'polypeptide(L)'
;MSATTPATPSNTFETPKVSNFLRQTIESDLEKGTYTQRRWAGSPGDATHHAAGALDPAKIRTRFPPEPNGYLHIGHAKSICINFGLARDYGGVCHLRFDDTNPEKEDTEYVNSIIDSV
;
A
#
# COMPACT_ATOMS: atom_id res chain seq x y z
N MET A 1 -22.79 -9.65 49.99
CA MET A 1 -23.44 -8.86 48.92
C MET A 1 -22.36 -8.51 47.90
N SER A 2 -22.07 -9.41 46.96
CA SER A 2 -21.06 -9.18 45.93
C SER A 2 -21.74 -8.59 44.71
N ALA A 3 -21.44 -7.33 44.40
CA ALA A 3 -21.93 -6.67 43.21
C ALA A 3 -21.14 -7.16 41.99
N THR A 4 -21.82 -7.87 41.08
CA THR A 4 -21.28 -8.23 39.76
C THR A 4 -21.39 -6.99 38.87
N THR A 5 -20.26 -6.40 38.51
CA THR A 5 -20.19 -5.35 37.49
C THR A 5 -20.51 -5.96 36.11
N PRO A 6 -21.47 -5.42 35.34
CA PRO A 6 -21.70 -5.91 33.98
C PRO A 6 -20.59 -5.38 33.06
N ALA A 7 -19.94 -6.28 32.32
CA ALA A 7 -18.97 -5.93 31.28
C ALA A 7 -19.67 -5.18 30.14
N THR A 8 -19.16 -4.00 29.80
CA THR A 8 -19.61 -3.20 28.66
C THR A 8 -19.21 -3.89 27.35
N PRO A 9 -20.12 -4.10 26.38
CA PRO A 9 -19.74 -4.64 25.09
C PRO A 9 -18.87 -3.62 24.34
N SER A 10 -17.66 -4.03 23.95
CA SER A 10 -16.78 -3.26 23.08
C SER A 10 -17.40 -3.20 21.68
N ASN A 11 -18.23 -2.19 21.44
CA ASN A 11 -18.79 -1.94 20.12
C ASN A 11 -17.69 -1.34 19.25
N THR A 12 -16.92 -2.19 18.56
CA THR A 12 -16.00 -1.75 17.51
C THR A 12 -16.85 -1.24 16.35
N PHE A 13 -17.08 0.07 16.33
CA PHE A 13 -17.67 0.74 15.19
C PHE A 13 -16.69 0.61 14.01
N GLU A 14 -16.87 -0.43 13.21
CA GLU A 14 -16.14 -0.59 11.96
C GLU A 14 -16.53 0.59 11.06
N THR A 15 -15.56 1.47 10.79
CA THR A 15 -15.80 2.65 9.97
C THR A 15 -16.17 2.18 8.56
N PRO A 16 -17.33 2.58 7.99
CA PRO A 16 -17.73 2.10 6.69
C PRO A 16 -16.68 2.47 5.65
N LYS A 17 -16.10 1.47 4.99
CA LYS A 17 -15.14 1.67 3.90
C LYS A 17 -15.88 2.34 2.74
N VAL A 18 -15.46 3.55 2.37
CA VAL A 18 -15.98 4.22 1.17
C VAL A 18 -15.68 3.33 -0.05
N SER A 19 -16.72 2.76 -0.64
CA SER A 19 -16.61 1.79 -1.73
C SER A 19 -16.30 2.48 -3.06
N ASN A 20 -15.38 1.89 -3.82
CA ASN A 20 -15.03 2.29 -5.18
C ASN A 20 -14.60 1.04 -5.97
N PHE A 21 -14.42 1.18 -7.29
CA PHE A 21 -14.11 0.04 -8.15
C PHE A 21 -12.79 -0.66 -7.78
N LEU A 22 -11.77 0.07 -7.29
CA LEU A 22 -10.49 -0.52 -6.87
C LEU A 22 -10.69 -1.48 -5.71
N ARG A 23 -11.50 -1.08 -4.72
CA ARG A 23 -11.83 -1.94 -3.56
C ARG A 23 -12.58 -3.20 -4.00
N GLN A 24 -13.55 -3.06 -4.90
CA GLN A 24 -14.30 -4.20 -5.45
C GLN A 24 -13.39 -5.17 -6.20
N THR A 25 -12.43 -4.66 -7.00
CA THR A 25 -11.44 -5.51 -7.67
C THR A 25 -10.55 -6.23 -6.67
N ILE A 26 -10.02 -5.51 -5.68
CA ILE A 26 -9.18 -6.09 -4.62
C ILE A 26 -9.94 -7.19 -3.87
N GLU A 27 -11.17 -6.92 -3.45
CA GLU A 27 -12.01 -7.87 -2.71
C GLU A 27 -12.29 -9.12 -3.55
N SER A 28 -12.64 -8.95 -4.82
CA SER A 28 -12.86 -10.09 -5.72
C SER A 28 -11.60 -10.93 -5.92
N ASP A 29 -10.43 -10.30 -6.06
CA ASP A 29 -9.15 -11.01 -6.22
C ASP A 29 -8.73 -11.74 -4.94
N LEU A 30 -9.00 -11.15 -3.78
CA LEU A 30 -8.75 -11.78 -2.48
C LEU A 30 -9.68 -12.98 -2.25
N GLU A 31 -10.97 -12.84 -2.58
CA GLU A 31 -11.96 -13.93 -2.48
C GLU A 31 -11.61 -15.10 -3.40
N LYS A 32 -11.15 -14.82 -4.62
CA LYS A 32 -10.71 -15.85 -5.57
C LYS A 32 -9.33 -16.43 -5.23
N GLY A 33 -8.59 -15.79 -4.32
CA GLY A 33 -7.22 -16.16 -4.02
C GLY A 33 -6.26 -15.96 -5.19
N THR A 34 -6.53 -14.99 -6.09
CA THR A 34 -5.81 -14.76 -7.36
C THR A 34 -4.29 -14.71 -7.17
N TYR A 35 -3.81 -14.13 -6.07
CA TYR A 35 -2.38 -13.93 -5.80
C TYR A 35 -1.82 -14.78 -4.65
N THR A 36 -2.53 -15.81 -4.19
CA THR A 36 -2.10 -16.65 -3.06
C THR A 36 -0.78 -17.38 -3.30
N GLN A 37 -0.44 -17.65 -4.56
CA GLN A 37 0.82 -18.29 -4.96
C GLN A 37 1.92 -17.29 -5.35
N ARG A 38 1.67 -15.98 -5.22
CA ARG A 38 2.68 -14.96 -5.49
C ARG A 38 3.84 -15.13 -4.53
N ARG A 39 5.05 -14.92 -5.03
CA ARG A 39 6.28 -14.97 -4.23
C ARG A 39 6.93 -13.59 -4.17
N TRP A 40 7.60 -13.32 -3.05
CA TRP A 40 8.37 -12.11 -2.82
C TRP A 40 9.74 -12.47 -2.24
N ALA A 41 10.80 -11.94 -2.85
CA ALA A 41 12.18 -12.27 -2.51
C ALA A 41 12.82 -11.30 -1.50
N GLY A 42 12.05 -10.35 -0.96
CA GLY A 42 12.52 -9.38 0.03
C GLY A 42 12.91 -8.03 -0.56
N SER A 43 13.40 -8.00 -1.80
CA SER A 43 13.82 -6.78 -2.52
C SER A 43 13.16 -6.67 -3.90
N PRO A 44 13.15 -5.47 -4.51
CA PRO A 44 12.78 -5.33 -5.92
C PRO A 44 13.65 -6.20 -6.83
N GLY A 45 13.05 -6.77 -7.88
CA GLY A 45 13.75 -7.56 -8.88
C GLY A 45 12.81 -8.06 -9.97
N ASP A 46 13.32 -8.91 -10.83
CA ASP A 46 12.56 -9.51 -11.92
C ASP A 46 11.75 -10.74 -11.45
N ALA A 47 11.07 -11.39 -12.40
CA ALA A 47 10.30 -12.59 -12.12
C ALA A 47 11.18 -13.74 -11.59
N THR A 48 12.42 -13.87 -12.08
CA THR A 48 13.36 -14.90 -11.64
C THR A 48 13.77 -14.69 -10.18
N HIS A 49 14.08 -13.45 -9.81
CA HIS A 49 14.38 -13.06 -8.44
C HIS A 49 13.22 -13.41 -7.50
N HIS A 50 11.99 -13.05 -7.88
CA HIS A 50 10.81 -13.35 -7.07
C HIS A 50 10.43 -14.83 -7.03
N ALA A 51 10.70 -15.60 -8.08
CA ALA A 51 10.44 -17.04 -8.10
C ALA A 51 11.24 -17.79 -7.03
N ALA A 52 12.46 -17.31 -6.71
CA ALA A 52 13.29 -17.84 -5.63
C ALA A 52 12.83 -17.38 -4.22
N GLY A 53 11.90 -16.42 -4.14
CA GLY A 53 11.37 -15.89 -2.89
C GLY A 53 10.40 -16.83 -2.18
N ALA A 54 10.10 -16.51 -0.91
CA ALA A 54 9.02 -17.15 -0.16
C ALA A 54 7.65 -16.71 -0.72
N LEU A 55 6.58 -17.40 -0.32
CA LEU A 55 5.23 -16.91 -0.57
C LEU A 55 5.07 -15.51 0.01
N ASP A 56 4.42 -14.65 -0.77
CA ASP A 56 4.26 -13.25 -0.42
C ASP A 56 3.29 -13.11 0.76
N PRO A 57 3.73 -12.59 1.92
CA PRO A 57 2.85 -12.40 3.06
C PRO A 57 1.86 -11.24 2.85
N ALA A 58 2.14 -10.33 1.90
CA ALA A 58 1.29 -9.18 1.64
C ALA A 58 0.05 -9.59 0.83
N LYS A 59 -1.15 -9.32 1.36
CA LYS A 59 -2.41 -9.62 0.66
C LYS A 59 -2.57 -8.84 -0.64
N ILE A 60 -2.10 -7.60 -0.65
CA ILE A 60 -2.00 -6.75 -1.84
C ILE A 60 -0.67 -6.01 -1.86
N ARG A 61 -0.23 -5.61 -3.05
CA ARG A 61 0.92 -4.72 -3.23
C ARG A 61 0.55 -3.54 -4.12
N THR A 62 0.64 -2.33 -3.60
CA THR A 62 0.44 -1.07 -4.32
C THR A 62 1.79 -0.36 -4.48
N ARG A 63 1.83 0.70 -5.29
CA ARG A 63 2.99 1.60 -5.35
C ARG A 63 2.58 3.01 -5.67
N PHE A 64 3.24 3.98 -5.04
CA PHE A 64 3.23 5.38 -5.44
C PHE A 64 4.55 5.68 -6.17
N PRO A 65 4.50 5.92 -7.50
CA PRO A 65 5.71 6.11 -8.28
C PRO A 65 5.88 7.55 -8.81
N PRO A 66 6.34 8.50 -7.97
CA PRO A 66 6.62 9.85 -8.43
C PRO A 66 7.91 9.91 -9.24
N GLU A 67 7.94 10.75 -10.27
CA GLU A 67 9.18 11.16 -10.94
C GLU A 67 9.91 12.18 -10.03
N PRO A 68 11.21 12.00 -9.72
CA PRO A 68 11.94 12.92 -8.85
C PRO A 68 12.47 14.15 -9.60
N ASN A 69 11.59 14.85 -10.33
CA ASN A 69 11.91 16.02 -11.15
C ASN A 69 11.12 17.28 -10.75
N GLY A 70 10.46 17.25 -9.58
CA GLY A 70 9.73 18.38 -9.03
C GLY A 70 9.11 18.08 -7.66
N TYR A 71 8.54 19.10 -7.03
CA TYR A 71 7.88 18.96 -5.73
C TYR A 71 6.48 18.37 -5.86
N LEU A 72 6.10 17.56 -4.87
CA LEU A 72 4.74 17.07 -4.77
C LEU A 72 3.77 18.22 -4.44
N HIS A 73 2.73 18.36 -5.26
CA HIS A 73 1.58 19.22 -4.97
C HIS A 73 0.34 18.41 -4.53
N ILE A 74 -0.75 19.10 -4.19
CA ILE A 74 -2.01 18.51 -3.69
C ILE A 74 -2.62 17.42 -4.60
N GLY A 75 -2.29 17.42 -5.90
CA GLY A 75 -2.72 16.38 -6.82
C GLY A 75 -2.17 15.01 -6.45
N HIS A 76 -0.93 14.96 -5.94
CA HIS A 76 -0.29 13.73 -5.49
C HIS A 76 -0.88 13.18 -4.20
N ALA A 77 -1.42 14.05 -3.34
CA ALA A 77 -2.02 13.63 -2.06
C ALA A 77 -3.10 12.56 -2.27
N LYS A 78 -3.90 12.68 -3.35
CA LYS A 78 -4.90 11.66 -3.70
C LYS A 78 -4.25 10.31 -4.01
N SER A 79 -3.19 10.29 -4.80
CA SER A 79 -2.48 9.05 -5.17
C SER A 79 -1.79 8.41 -3.96
N ILE A 80 -1.18 9.22 -3.09
CA ILE A 80 -0.58 8.77 -1.82
C ILE A 80 -1.64 8.12 -0.94
N CYS A 81 -2.70 8.86 -0.61
CA CYS A 81 -3.79 8.37 0.25
C CYS A 81 -4.44 7.11 -0.30
N ILE A 82 -4.61 6.99 -1.61
CA ILE A 82 -5.17 5.77 -2.23
C ILE A 82 -4.18 4.60 -2.11
N ASN A 83 -2.93 4.75 -2.55
CA ASN A 83 -2.00 3.62 -2.61
C ASN A 83 -1.60 3.13 -1.21
N PHE A 84 -1.22 4.03 -0.31
CA PHE A 84 -0.86 3.68 1.06
C PHE A 84 -2.09 3.32 1.89
N GLY A 85 -3.21 4.02 1.71
CA GLY A 85 -4.46 3.73 2.40
C GLY A 85 -5.02 2.36 2.05
N LEU A 86 -5.02 1.97 0.77
CA LEU A 86 -5.44 0.62 0.38
C LEU A 86 -4.52 -0.45 0.96
N ALA A 87 -3.20 -0.28 0.87
CA ALA A 87 -2.25 -1.22 1.46
C ALA A 87 -2.51 -1.40 2.97
N ARG A 88 -2.71 -0.31 3.70
CA ARG A 88 -3.07 -0.35 5.12
C ARG A 88 -4.40 -1.08 5.35
N ASP A 89 -5.46 -0.69 4.64
CA ASP A 89 -6.83 -1.19 4.86
C ASP A 89 -7.00 -2.69 4.57
N TYR A 90 -6.14 -3.27 3.73
CA TYR A 90 -6.17 -4.69 3.37
C TYR A 90 -4.98 -5.49 3.93
N GLY A 91 -4.13 -4.90 4.79
CA GLY A 91 -2.95 -5.58 5.34
C GLY A 91 -1.95 -6.00 4.25
N GLY A 92 -1.75 -5.13 3.26
CA GLY A 92 -0.78 -5.25 2.19
C GLY A 92 0.45 -4.36 2.39
N VAL A 93 1.20 -4.15 1.32
CA VAL A 93 2.41 -3.31 1.28
C VAL A 93 2.30 -2.28 0.17
N CYS A 94 2.67 -1.03 0.44
CA CYS A 94 2.83 0.00 -0.58
C CYS A 94 4.31 0.32 -0.74
N HIS A 95 4.80 0.36 -1.98
CA HIS A 95 6.16 0.79 -2.29
C HIS A 95 6.18 2.27 -2.70
N LEU A 96 7.04 3.06 -2.07
CA LEU A 96 7.50 4.32 -2.65
C LEU A 96 8.62 3.98 -3.64
N ARG A 97 8.39 4.21 -4.94
CA ARG A 97 9.35 3.87 -5.99
C ARG A 97 9.55 5.05 -6.92
N PHE A 98 10.69 5.70 -6.85
CA PHE A 98 11.02 6.76 -7.80
C PHE A 98 10.96 6.23 -9.24
N ASP A 99 10.32 6.97 -10.12
CA ASP A 99 10.38 6.73 -11.57
C ASP A 99 11.53 7.56 -12.13
N ASP A 100 12.74 7.05 -11.93
CA ASP A 100 14.03 7.69 -12.19
C ASP A 100 14.63 7.25 -13.54
N THR A 101 13.77 7.20 -14.56
CA THR A 101 14.15 6.75 -15.91
C THR A 101 14.67 7.88 -16.81
N ASN A 102 14.76 9.11 -16.29
CA ASN A 102 15.14 10.32 -17.02
C ASN A 102 16.27 11.11 -16.32
N PRO A 103 17.53 10.70 -16.50
CA PRO A 103 18.67 11.22 -15.74
C PRO A 103 18.96 12.71 -15.92
N GLU A 104 18.39 13.37 -16.93
CA GLU A 104 18.60 14.82 -17.17
C GLU A 104 17.72 15.71 -16.28
N LYS A 105 16.65 15.17 -15.69
CA LYS A 105 15.64 15.96 -14.98
C LYS A 105 15.56 15.63 -13.49
N GLU A 106 16.42 14.74 -13.00
CA GLU A 106 16.34 14.20 -11.66
C GLU A 106 17.31 14.91 -10.73
N ASP A 107 16.82 15.27 -9.54
CA ASP A 107 17.66 15.85 -8.49
C ASP A 107 17.43 15.12 -7.17
N THR A 108 18.52 14.93 -6.42
CA THR A 108 18.49 14.43 -5.04
C THR A 108 17.62 15.31 -4.15
N GLU A 109 17.54 16.62 -4.42
CA GLU A 109 16.63 17.52 -3.72
C GLU A 109 15.17 17.06 -3.81
N TYR A 110 14.70 16.70 -5.01
CA TYR A 110 13.32 16.26 -5.22
C TYR A 110 13.07 14.88 -4.60
N VAL A 111 14.05 13.98 -4.66
CA VAL A 111 13.99 12.69 -3.94
C VAL A 111 13.74 12.92 -2.45
N ASN A 112 14.53 13.78 -1.81
CA ASN A 112 14.39 14.05 -0.37
C ASN A 112 13.04 14.70 -0.05
N SER A 113 12.61 15.70 -0.83
CA SER A 113 11.33 16.35 -0.61
C SER A 113 10.13 15.41 -0.77
N ILE A 114 10.21 14.47 -1.72
CA ILE A 114 9.18 13.44 -1.92
C ILE A 114 9.11 12.52 -0.69
N ILE A 115 10.25 12.06 -0.16
CA ILE A 115 10.30 11.22 1.03
C ILE A 115 9.67 11.95 2.23
N ASP A 116 10.02 13.22 2.43
CA ASP A 116 9.51 14.00 3.56
C ASP A 116 7.99 14.25 3.49
N SER A 117 7.40 14.20 2.30
CA SER A 117 5.99 14.51 2.07
C SER A 117 5.05 13.30 2.17
N VAL A 118 5.59 12.08 2.12
CA VAL A 118 4.83 10.81 2.05
C VAL A 118 4.71 10.18 3.43
#